data_AF-A0A930R7H1-F1
#
_entry.id   AF-A0A930R7H1-F1
#
_cell.length_a   1.000
_cell.length_b   1.000
_cell.length_c   1.000
_cell.angle_alpha   90.00
_cell.angle_beta   90.00
_cell.angle_gamma   90.00
#
_symmetry.space_group_name_H-M   'P 1'
#
loop_
_entity.id
_entity.type
_entity.pdbx_description
1 polymer ?
#
loop_
_entity_poly.entity_id
_entity_poly.type
_entity_poly.pdbx_seq_one_letter_code
_entity_poly.pdbx_strand_id
1 'polypeptide(L)' 'MNEIKDIATPKRTREIMERHGLTVKKSLGQNFLIEPNILTRMLEVAGVNKTTNVIEIGPG' A
#
# COMPACT_ATOMS: atom_id res chain seq x y z
N MET A 1 23.80 -1.79 1.43
CA MET A 1 22.58 -1.76 0.58
C MET A 1 21.40 -1.80 1.54
N ASN A 2 20.59 -0.74 1.60
CA ASN A 2 19.41 -0.77 2.47
C ASN A 2 18.37 -1.69 1.82
N GLU A 3 18.02 -2.76 2.52
CA GLU A 3 16.94 -3.66 2.14
C GLU A 3 15.63 -2.87 2.25
N ILE A 4 15.01 -2.55 1.11
CA ILE A 4 13.70 -1.89 1.10
C ILE A 4 12.68 -2.93 1.54
N LYS A 5 12.07 -2.72 2.70
CA LYS A 5 11.00 -3.58 3.21
C LYS A 5 9.66 -3.12 2.64
N ASP A 6 8.89 -4.05 2.09
CA ASP A 6 7.54 -3.78 1.61
C ASP A 6 6.66 -3.17 2.70
N ILE A 7 5.99 -2.07 2.34
CA ILE A 7 5.04 -1.39 3.24
C ILE A 7 3.84 -2.28 3.52
N ALA A 8 3.29 -2.89 2.46
CA ALA A 8 2.07 -3.70 2.48
C ALA A 8 2.30 -5.09 3.08
N THR A 9 2.82 -5.17 4.31
CA THR A 9 2.84 -6.39 5.12
C THR A 9 2.21 -6.12 6.48
N PRO A 10 1.55 -7.10 7.12
CA PRO A 10 0.80 -6.83 8.36
C PRO A 10 1.66 -6.22 9.47
N LYS A 11 2.91 -6.69 9.57
CA LYS A 11 3.89 -6.19 10.53
C LYS A 11 4.34 -4.77 10.19
N ARG A 12 4.74 -4.53 8.94
CA ARG A 12 5.32 -3.24 8.55
C ARG A 12 4.28 -2.12 8.53
N THR A 13 3.08 -2.38 8.02
CA THR A 13 1.97 -1.42 8.07
C THR A 13 1.67 -1.02 9.52
N ARG A 14 1.61 -1.99 10.43
CA ARG A 14 1.38 -1.72 11.86
C ARG A 14 2.49 -0.90 12.50
N GLU A 15 3.75 -1.27 12.27
CA GLU A 15 4.92 -0.50 12.75
C GLU A 15 4.88 0.97 12.29
N ILE A 16 4.51 1.21 11.03
CA ILE A 16 4.40 2.57 10.47
C ILE A 16 3.25 3.32 11.13
N MET A 17 2.08 2.68 11.27
CA MET A 17 0.94 3.30 11.94
C MET A 17 1.26 3.71 13.38
N GLU A 18 1.86 2.81 14.17
CA GLU A 18 2.24 3.06 15.55
C GLU A 18 3.27 4.18 15.66
N ARG A 19 4.31 4.16 14.81
CA ARG A 19 5.36 5.19 14.77
C ARG A 19 4.80 6.59 14.52
N HIS A 20 3.76 6.70 13.70
CA HIS A 20 3.18 7.98 13.31
C HIS A 20 1.88 8.31 14.08
N GLY A 21 1.49 7.49 15.05
CA GLY A 21 0.24 7.67 15.80
C GLY A 21 -1.02 7.63 14.91
N LEU A 22 -0.96 6.91 13.79
CA LEU A 22 -2.06 6.82 12.83
C LEU A 22 -3.09 5.79 13.29
N THR A 23 -4.36 6.17 13.23
CA THR A 23 -5.50 5.28 13.47
C THR A 23 -6.35 5.19 12.22
N VAL A 24 -6.70 3.97 11.81
CA VAL A 24 -7.59 3.73 10.67
C VAL A 24 -9.01 4.18 11.01
N LYS A 25 -9.58 5.07 10.20
CA LYS A 25 -10.97 5.52 10.33
C LYS A 25 -11.87 4.71 9.40
N LYS A 26 -12.46 3.62 9.90
CA LYS A 26 -13.42 2.79 9.14
C LYS A 26 -14.63 3.57 8.61
N SER A 27 -15.08 4.59 9.33
CA SER A 27 -16.17 5.48 8.89
C SER A 27 -15.84 6.27 7.62
N LEU A 28 -14.55 6.43 7.29
CA LEU A 28 -14.07 7.05 6.05
C LEU A 28 -13.71 6.01 4.98
N GLY A 29 -14.03 4.73 5.20
CA GLY A 29 -13.72 3.65 4.26
C GLY A 29 -12.25 3.22 4.20
N GLN A 30 -11.39 3.69 5.12
CA GLN A 30 -9.97 3.36 5.12
C GLN A 30 -9.74 1.87 5.43
N ASN A 31 -9.11 1.16 4.49
CA ASN A 31 -8.69 -0.24 4.63
C ASN A 31 -7.35 -0.41 3.89
N PHE A 32 -6.27 -0.66 4.64
CA PHE A 32 -4.93 -0.76 4.06
C PHE A 32 -4.65 -2.14 3.47
N LEU A 33 -3.98 -2.17 2.32
CA LEU A 33 -3.45 -3.39 1.74
C LEU A 33 -2.24 -3.89 2.56
N ILE A 34 -2.25 -5.18 2.85
CA ILE A 34 -1.26 -5.85 3.72
C ILE A 34 -0.66 -7.11 3.07
N GLU A 35 -0.83 -7.28 1.76
CA GLU A 35 -0.27 -8.39 0.99
C GLU A 35 0.39 -7.86 -0.29
N PRO A 36 1.73 -7.93 -0.43
CA PRO A 36 2.44 -7.32 -1.56
C PRO A 36 2.07 -7.95 -2.91
N ASN A 37 1.81 -9.25 -2.95
CA ASN A 37 1.47 -9.95 -4.20
C ASN A 37 0.17 -9.45 -4.84
N ILE A 38 -0.77 -8.95 -4.02
CA ILE A 38 -2.02 -8.37 -4.53
C ILE A 38 -1.73 -7.08 -5.31
N LEU A 39 -0.81 -6.24 -4.83
CA LEU A 39 -0.41 -5.00 -5.53
C LEU A 39 0.18 -5.30 -6.90
N THR A 40 1.11 -6.26 -6.97
CA THR A 40 1.70 -6.70 -8.25
C THR A 40 0.63 -7.17 -9.22
N ARG A 41 -0.31 -8.00 -8.75
CA ARG A 41 -1.41 -8.50 -9.58
C ARG A 41 -2.37 -7.40 -10.03
N MET A 42 -2.63 -6.39 -9.22
CA MET A 42 -3.44 -5.22 -9.61
C MET A 42 -2.78 -4.48 -10.79
N LEU A 43 -1.47 -4.26 -10.73
CA LEU A 43 -0.72 -3.60 -11.81
C LEU A 43 -0.73 -4.43 -13.10
N GLU A 44 -0.57 -5.74 -12.98
CA GLU A 44 -0.64 -6.68 -14.11
C GLU A 44 -2.01 -6.64 -14.79
N VAL A 45 -3.10 -6.73 -14.02
CA VAL A 45 -4.48 -6.70 -14.54
C VAL A 45 -4.81 -5.33 -15.15
N ALA A 46 -4.29 -4.24 -14.57
CA ALA A 46 -4.45 -2.90 -15.09
C ALA A 46 -3.58 -2.60 -16.33
N GLY A 47 -2.64 -3.49 -16.68
CA GLY A 47 -1.72 -3.31 -17.82
C GLY A 47 -0.75 -2.14 -17.63
N VAL A 48 -0.47 -1.76 -16.38
CA VAL A 48 0.45 -0.66 -16.05
C VAL A 48 1.86 -1.04 -16.47
N ASN A 49 2.52 -0.16 -17.21
CA ASN A 49 3.88 -0.35 -17.67
C ASN A 49 4.70 0.94 -17.51
N LYS A 50 5.94 0.92 -17.99
CA LYS A 50 6.90 2.01 -17.81
C LYS A 50 6.50 3.35 -18.45
N THR A 51 5.55 3.37 -19.37
CA THR A 51 5.06 4.60 -20.03
C THR A 51 3.70 5.05 -19.52
N THR A 52 3.10 4.31 -18.58
CA THR A 52 1.80 4.65 -18.01
C THR A 52 1.94 5.74 -16.96
N ASN A 53 1.18 6.83 -17.13
CA ASN A 53 0.97 7.81 -16.06
C ASN A 53 -0.21 7.36 -15.19
N VAL A 54 -0.01 7.31 -13.87
CA VAL A 54 -1.01 6.80 -12.92
C VAL A 54 -1.52 7.95 -12.04
N ILE A 55 -2.85 8.03 -11.87
CA ILE A 55 -3.48 8.84 -10.84
C ILE A 55 -4.05 7.86 -9.80
N GLU A 56 -3.57 7.94 -8.57
CA GLU A 56 -4.03 7.12 -7.46
C GLU A 56 -5.00 7.92 -6.59
N ILE A 57 -6.14 7.30 -6.24
CA ILE A 57 -7.14 7.88 -5.35
C ILE A 57 -7.20 7.03 -4.09
N GLY A 58 -6.85 7.62 -2.95
CA GLY A 58 -6.77 6.92 -1.67
C GLY A 58 -5.52 6.03 -1.56
N PRO A 59 -4.31 6.61 -1.54
CA PRO A 59 -3.03 5.88 -1.47
C PRO A 59 -2.75 5.21 -0.12
N GLY A 60 -3.71 5.31 0.80
CA GLY A 60 -3.63 4.71 2.13
C GLY A 60 -3.92 3.23 2.04
#